data_AF-A0A6I4HWL9-F1
#
_entry.id   AF-A0A6I4HWL9-F1
#
_cell.length_a   1.000
_cell.length_b   1.000
_cell.length_c   1.000
_cell.angle_alpha   90.00
_cell.angle_beta   90.00
_cell.angle_gamma   90.00
#
_symmetry.space_group_name_H-M   'P 1'
#
loop_
_entity.id
_entity.type
_entity.pdbx_description
1 polymer ?
#
loop_
_entity_poly.entity_id
_entity_poly.type
_entity_poly.pdbx_seq_one_letter_code
_entity_poly.pdbx_strand_id
1 'polypeptide(L)' 'MLTSSKHEIIRCDRCGSAFECKANSYTKCECTKVQLTINETQYISESYDGCLCNSCLVTLRNEFQEQIRS' A
#
# COMPACT_ATOMS: atom_id res chain seq x y z
N MET A 1 -1.03 -8.38 32.10
CA MET A 1 -0.31 -8.39 30.80
C MET A 1 -1.14 -9.19 29.82
N LEU A 2 -1.79 -8.57 28.84
CA LEU A 2 -2.28 -9.24 27.63
C LEU A 2 -2.61 -8.16 26.59
N THR A 3 -1.58 -7.78 25.85
CA THR A 3 -1.62 -6.89 24.69
C THR A 3 -2.34 -7.59 23.54
N SER A 4 -3.68 -7.55 23.54
CA SER A 4 -4.47 -8.01 22.40
C SER A 4 -4.51 -6.91 21.35
N SER A 5 -3.38 -6.68 20.71
CA SER A 5 -3.35 -5.94 19.46
C SER A 5 -3.86 -6.90 18.39
N LYS A 6 -5.18 -6.90 18.16
CA LYS A 6 -5.82 -7.59 17.03
C LYS A 6 -5.34 -6.92 15.75
N HIS A 7 -4.17 -7.34 15.31
CA HIS A 7 -3.57 -6.99 14.04
C HIS A 7 -4.11 -7.97 13.01
N GLU A 8 -5.11 -7.53 12.24
CA GLU A 8 -5.60 -8.31 11.11
C GLU A 8 -4.50 -8.34 10.05
N ILE A 9 -3.88 -9.51 9.88
CA ILE A 9 -2.87 -9.73 8.85
C ILE A 9 -3.61 -9.90 7.53
N ILE A 10 -3.57 -8.88 6.69
CA ILE A 10 -4.09 -8.97 5.33
C ILE A 10 -2.94 -9.25 4.35
N ARG A 11 -3.30 -9.74 3.17
CA ARG A 11 -2.33 -10.04 2.12
C ARG A 11 -2.38 -8.96 1.07
N CYS A 12 -1.20 -8.57 0.58
CA CYS A 12 -1.09 -7.67 -0.56
C CYS A 12 -1.65 -8.34 -1.80
N ASP A 13 -2.55 -7.66 -2.51
CA ASP A 13 -3.16 -8.22 -3.73
C ASP A 13 -2.11 -8.42 -4.84
N ARG A 14 -1.07 -7.57 -4.87
CA ARG A 14 0.00 -7.61 -5.87
C ARG A 14 1.08 -8.66 -5.58
N CYS A 15 1.65 -8.66 -4.37
CA CYS A 15 2.79 -9.53 -4.05
C CYS A 15 2.43 -10.73 -3.17
N GLY A 16 1.20 -10.81 -2.67
CA GLY A 16 0.77 -11.84 -1.72
C GLY A 16 1.43 -11.75 -0.34
N SER A 17 2.31 -10.77 -0.10
CA SER A 17 2.98 -10.63 1.20
C SER A 17 1.94 -10.34 2.26
N ALA A 18 2.00 -11.14 3.33
CA ALA A 18 1.23 -10.92 4.52
C ALA A 18 1.80 -9.69 5.23
N PHE A 19 1.00 -8.64 5.35
CA PHE A 19 1.39 -7.43 6.06
C PHE A 19 0.31 -7.03 7.06
N GLU A 20 0.77 -6.39 8.13
CA GLU A 20 -0.13 -5.81 9.12
C GLU A 20 -0.74 -4.54 8.53
N CYS A 21 -1.83 -4.68 7.78
CA CYS A 21 -2.63 -3.52 7.43
C CYS A 21 -3.57 -3.23 8.58
N LYS A 22 -3.36 -2.08 9.18
CA LYS A 22 -4.36 -1.51 10.07
C LYS A 22 -5.44 -0.85 9.22
N ALA A 23 -6.18 -1.60 8.40
CA ALA A 23 -7.31 -1.06 7.65
C ALA A 23 -8.36 -0.42 8.60
N ASN A 24 -8.45 -0.93 9.83
CA ASN A 24 -9.24 -0.35 10.93
C ASN A 24 -8.59 0.89 11.60
N SER A 25 -7.39 1.29 11.17
CA SER A 25 -6.66 2.48 11.59
C SER A 25 -5.85 3.00 10.40
N TYR A 26 -6.58 3.44 9.37
CA TYR A 26 -6.09 4.13 8.17
C TYR A 26 -4.93 5.11 8.45
N THR A 27 -4.96 5.78 9.61
CA THR A 27 -3.96 6.75 10.07
C THR A 27 -2.60 6.18 10.51
N LYS A 28 -2.45 4.85 10.63
CA LYS A 28 -1.21 4.20 11.07
C LYS A 28 -0.67 3.16 10.08
N CYS A 29 -1.25 3.07 8.89
CA CYS A 29 -0.76 2.16 7.88
C CYS A 29 0.59 2.65 7.33
N GLU A 30 1.58 1.77 7.20
CA GLU A 30 2.84 2.12 6.51
C GLU A 30 2.57 2.51 5.04
N CYS A 31 1.41 2.14 4.48
CA CYS A 31 0.95 2.61 3.18
C CYS A 31 0.81 4.14 3.10
N THR A 32 0.37 4.81 4.18
CA THR A 32 0.33 6.29 4.26
C THR A 32 1.68 6.97 4.42
N LYS A 33 2.76 6.22 4.73
CA LYS A 33 4.13 6.78 4.74
C LYS A 33 4.69 6.96 3.35
N VAL A 34 4.18 6.22 2.36
CA VAL A 34 4.59 6.41 0.96
C VAL A 34 3.96 7.69 0.45
N GLN A 35 4.79 8.69 0.20
CA GLN A 35 4.36 9.88 -0.52
C GLN A 35 4.16 9.50 -2.00
N LEU A 36 2.89 9.30 -2.34
CA LEU A 36 2.39 9.14 -3.70
C LEU A 36 1.75 10.46 -4.11
N THR A 37 1.98 10.88 -5.35
CA THR A 37 1.24 11.96 -5.97
C THR A 37 -0.18 11.50 -6.29
N ILE A 38 -1.05 12.47 -6.60
CA ILE A 38 -2.44 12.19 -7.01
C ILE A 38 -2.44 11.28 -8.24
N ASN A 39 -1.57 11.53 -9.21
CA ASN A 39 -1.46 10.71 -10.43
C ASN A 39 -1.08 9.26 -10.11
N GLU A 40 -0.06 9.04 -9.29
CA GLU A 40 0.36 7.70 -8.87
C GLU A 40 -0.76 6.99 -8.09
N THR A 41 -1.39 7.68 -7.13
CA THR A 41 -2.46 7.11 -6.30
C THR A 41 -3.69 6.73 -7.14
N GLN A 42 -4.05 7.57 -8.10
CA GLN A 42 -5.16 7.31 -9.01
C GLN A 42 -4.85 6.11 -9.90
N TYR A 43 -3.68 6.08 -10.54
CA TYR A 43 -3.23 4.95 -11.35
C TYR A 43 -3.25 3.62 -10.57
N ILE A 44 -2.78 3.65 -9.33
CA ILE A 44 -2.77 2.49 -8.44
C ILE A 44 -4.19 2.07 -8.08
N SER A 45 -5.07 3.01 -7.73
CA SER A 45 -6.47 2.70 -7.38
C SER A 45 -7.28 2.20 -8.59
N GLU A 46 -6.97 2.67 -9.80
CA GLU A 46 -7.56 2.17 -11.04
C GLU A 46 -7.03 0.77 -11.41
N SER A 47 -5.78 0.46 -11.05
CA SER A 47 -5.16 -0.84 -11.34
C SER A 47 -5.42 -1.89 -10.27
N TYR A 48 -5.56 -1.48 -9.00
CA TYR A 48 -5.69 -2.34 -7.84
C TYR A 48 -6.73 -1.77 -6.88
N ASP A 49 -7.82 -2.51 -6.67
CA ASP A 49 -8.88 -2.18 -5.69
C ASP A 49 -8.53 -2.68 -4.27
N GLY A 50 -7.51 -3.52 -4.16
CA GLY A 50 -7.08 -4.16 -2.92
C GLY A 50 -6.03 -3.37 -2.12
N CYS A 51 -5.75 -3.85 -0.91
CA CYS A 51 -4.68 -3.28 -0.10
C CYS A 51 -3.30 -3.67 -0.64
N LEU A 52 -2.45 -2.67 -0.86
CA LEU A 52 -1.07 -2.84 -1.30
C LEU A 52 -0.09 -2.53 -0.18
N CYS A 53 0.99 -3.30 -0.10
CA CYS A 53 2.07 -3.04 0.86
C CYS A 53 2.96 -1.87 0.41
N ASN A 54 3.70 -1.26 1.34
CA ASN A 54 4.66 -0.19 1.07
C ASN A 54 5.61 -0.52 -0.10
N SER A 55 6.15 -1.75 -0.13
CA SER A 55 7.05 -2.16 -1.22
C SER A 55 6.37 -2.13 -2.58
N CYS A 56 5.14 -2.64 -2.68
CA CYS A 56 4.38 -2.61 -3.92
C CYS A 56 4.06 -1.17 -4.35
N LEU A 57 3.66 -0.31 -3.41
CA LEU A 57 3.42 1.10 -3.69
C LEU A 57 4.68 1.80 -4.20
N VAL A 58 5.84 1.58 -3.57
CA VAL A 58 7.13 2.16 -4.00
C VAL A 58 7.52 1.67 -5.40
N THR A 59 7.36 0.37 -5.68
CA THR A 59 7.63 -0.17 -7.02
C THR A 59 6.69 0.44 -8.05
N LEU A 60 5.38 0.47 -7.80
CA LEU A 60 4.40 1.04 -8.73
C LEU A 60 4.67 2.51 -9.01
N ARG A 61 5.02 3.29 -7.98
CA ARG A 61 5.42 4.67 -8.17
C ARG A 61 6.67 4.78 -9.06
N ASN A 62 7.70 3.97 -8.81
CA ASN A 62 8.91 4.02 -9.64
C ASN A 62 8.58 3.69 -11.10
N GLU A 63 7.82 2.63 -11.34
CA GLU A 63 7.39 2.26 -12.71
C GLU A 63 6.57 3.38 -13.37
N PHE A 64 5.65 4.00 -12.62
CA PHE A 64 4.86 5.12 -13.13
C PHE A 64 5.73 6.34 -13.48
N GLN A 65 6.71 6.66 -12.63
CA GLN A 65 7.65 7.76 -12.89
C GLN A 65 8.55 7.48 -14.10
N GLU A 66 8.99 6.24 -14.28
CA GLU A 66 9.75 5.84 -15.47
C GLU A 66 8.90 5.93 -16.74
N GLN A 67 7.63 5.50 -16.68
CA GLN A 67 6.71 5.58 -17.82
C GLN A 67 6.39 7.02 -18.22
N ILE A 68 6.17 7.93 -17.27
CA ILE A 68 5.88 9.34 -17.57
C ILE A 68 7.11 10.10 -18.08
N ARG A 69 8.32 9.64 -17.74
CA ARG A 69 9.57 10.31 -18.11
C ARG A 69 10.05 9.97 -19.54
N SER A 70 9.47 8.96 -20.19
CA SER A 70 9.79 8.55 -21.56
C SER A 70 8.87 9.17 -22.59
#